data_AF-A0A6B0TVB1-F1
#
_entry.id   AF-A0A6B0TVB1-F1
#
_cell.length_a   1.000
_cell.length_b   1.000
_cell.length_c   1.000
_cell.angle_alpha   90.00
_cell.angle_beta   90.00
_cell.angle_gamma   90.00
#
_symmetry.space_group_name_H-M   'P 1'
#
loop_
_entity.id
_entity.type
_entity.pdbx_description
1 polymer ?
#
loop_
_entity_poly.entity_id
_entity_poly.type
_entity_poly.pdbx_seq_one_letter_code
_entity_poly.pdbx_strand_id
1 'polypeptide(L)'
;MAILKLHGERHTGTRAMLAMIRRAGQVSLPGRGPLTGARTAEQAELDAAIESHFRGSWRRLHREAAREEAAAGRSALHAWKHAAPRHDPSFAALDMRLLLTVRDPYAWLWSLYRRPYHMAGPPARSLIDFIDRPWRLSSRDGLGHLLRSPVDLWQAKIRAAQACAAACKAVGQPVAWIRFEDFVADPAASLGGALRALDLPDGGLDPLPRSTKRDGRTQAQIAADVAAFDPVAVMGEAACARIAARLSPALCVEFGYRHSVTEAVLQRHAAE
;
A
#
# COMPACT_ATOMS: atom_id res chain seq x y z
N MET A 1 -24.00 -9.12 -8.08
CA MET A 1 -22.65 -9.53 -8.48
C MET A 1 -21.70 -8.95 -7.46
N ALA A 2 -20.91 -9.78 -6.77
CA ALA A 2 -20.01 -9.34 -5.71
C ALA A 2 -18.95 -8.35 -6.22
N ILE A 3 -18.56 -7.39 -5.38
CA ILE A 3 -17.59 -6.33 -5.73
C ILE A 3 -16.30 -6.52 -4.94
N LEU A 4 -15.17 -6.73 -5.62
CA LEU A 4 -13.87 -6.86 -4.98
C LEU A 4 -13.19 -5.51 -4.73
N LYS A 5 -13.09 -5.10 -3.46
CA LYS A 5 -12.28 -3.97 -3.04
C LYS A 5 -10.88 -4.45 -2.64
N LEU A 6 -9.87 -3.98 -3.37
CA LEU A 6 -8.45 -4.19 -3.04
C LEU A 6 -7.89 -3.00 -2.27
N HIS A 7 -7.34 -3.26 -1.08
CA HIS A 7 -6.50 -2.33 -0.34
C HIS A 7 -5.09 -2.87 -0.15
N GLY A 8 -4.15 -1.94 -0.04
CA GLY A 8 -2.76 -2.30 0.09
C GLY A 8 -1.88 -1.09 0.02
N GLU A 9 -0.73 -1.17 0.68
CA GLU A 9 0.22 -0.09 0.62
C GLU A 9 0.84 0.13 -0.76
N ARG A 10 1.50 1.27 -0.91
CA ARG A 10 2.39 1.42 -2.05
C ARG A 10 3.42 0.31 -2.01
N HIS A 11 3.84 -0.15 -3.19
CA HIS A 11 4.84 -1.21 -3.33
C HIS A 11 4.41 -2.61 -2.85
N THR A 12 3.10 -2.90 -2.72
CA THR A 12 2.56 -4.24 -2.41
C THR A 12 1.90 -4.94 -3.60
N GLY A 13 2.27 -4.58 -4.84
CA GLY A 13 1.78 -5.29 -6.03
C GLY A 13 0.34 -4.99 -6.46
N THR A 14 -0.41 -4.12 -5.76
CA THR A 14 -1.83 -3.84 -6.07
C THR A 14 -2.14 -3.45 -7.51
N ARG A 15 -1.20 -2.84 -8.25
CA ARG A 15 -1.37 -2.55 -9.68
C ARG A 15 -1.34 -3.81 -10.54
N ALA A 16 -0.47 -4.75 -10.22
CA ALA A 16 -0.34 -6.01 -10.93
C ALA A 16 -1.58 -6.89 -10.67
N MET A 17 -1.99 -7.03 -9.39
CA MET A 17 -3.21 -7.77 -9.03
C MET A 17 -4.44 -7.24 -9.76
N LEU A 18 -4.68 -5.91 -9.74
CA LEU A 18 -5.82 -5.32 -10.46
C LEU A 18 -5.73 -5.49 -11.98
N ALA A 19 -4.53 -5.60 -12.55
CA ALA A 19 -4.37 -5.84 -13.98
C ALA A 19 -4.68 -7.31 -14.31
N MET A 20 -4.23 -8.26 -13.50
CA MET A 20 -4.59 -9.69 -13.63
C MET A 20 -6.11 -9.89 -13.50
N ILE A 21 -6.73 -9.33 -12.45
CA ILE A 21 -8.19 -9.42 -12.24
C ILE A 21 -8.97 -8.85 -13.43
N ARG A 22 -8.56 -7.69 -13.96
CA ARG A 22 -9.22 -7.08 -15.12
C ARG A 22 -9.05 -7.90 -16.39
N ARG A 23 -7.90 -8.54 -16.56
CA ARG A 23 -7.61 -9.37 -17.74
C ARG A 23 -8.40 -10.68 -17.71
N ALA A 24 -8.61 -11.26 -16.53
CA ALA A 24 -9.50 -12.40 -16.34
C ALA A 24 -10.97 -12.04 -16.62
N GLY A 25 -11.41 -10.84 -16.24
CA GLY A 25 -12.72 -10.30 -16.61
C GLY A 25 -13.92 -10.92 -15.85
N GLN A 26 -13.67 -11.76 -14.85
CA GLN A 26 -14.70 -12.50 -14.11
C GLN A 26 -15.10 -11.87 -12.77
N VAL A 27 -14.37 -10.84 -12.31
CA VAL A 27 -14.58 -10.19 -11.01
C VAL A 27 -14.87 -8.71 -11.19
N SER A 28 -15.98 -8.25 -10.63
CA SER A 28 -16.30 -6.83 -10.55
C SER A 28 -15.36 -6.13 -9.59
N LEU A 29 -14.76 -5.04 -10.07
CA LEU A 29 -14.05 -4.09 -9.23
C LEU A 29 -14.97 -2.89 -9.01
N PRO A 30 -14.84 -2.16 -7.89
CA PRO A 30 -15.47 -0.85 -7.74
C PRO A 30 -15.18 -0.07 -9.01
N GLY A 31 -16.25 0.50 -9.59
CA GLY A 31 -16.11 1.36 -10.73
C GLY A 31 -15.00 2.38 -10.46
N ARG A 32 -14.43 2.94 -11.51
CA ARG A 32 -13.71 4.21 -11.37
C ARG A 32 -14.73 5.31 -11.04
N GLY A 33 -15.54 5.16 -9.99
CA GLY A 33 -16.36 6.22 -9.46
C GLY A 33 -15.46 7.43 -9.30
N PRO A 34 -16.00 8.61 -9.64
CA PRO A 34 -15.39 9.62 -10.48
C PRO A 34 -13.88 9.78 -10.29
N LEU A 35 -13.13 8.84 -10.86
CA LEU A 35 -11.72 9.03 -11.23
C LEU A 35 -11.63 9.42 -12.71
N THR A 36 -12.76 9.28 -13.41
CA THR A 36 -13.10 9.79 -14.73
C THR A 36 -14.54 10.32 -14.74
N GLY A 37 -15.05 10.79 -13.60
CA GLY A 37 -16.04 11.87 -13.72
C GLY A 37 -15.30 12.94 -14.51
N ALA A 38 -15.85 13.36 -15.64
CA ALA A 38 -15.26 14.47 -16.39
C ALA A 38 -14.85 15.52 -15.35
N ARG A 39 -13.57 15.93 -15.37
CA ARG A 39 -13.14 17.02 -14.49
C ARG A 39 -14.18 18.10 -14.62
N THR A 40 -14.71 18.58 -13.51
CA THR A 40 -15.58 19.76 -13.60
C THR A 40 -14.78 20.84 -14.31
N ALA A 41 -15.44 21.71 -15.07
CA ALA A 41 -14.76 22.83 -15.72
C ALA A 41 -13.90 23.59 -14.69
N GLU A 42 -14.45 23.80 -13.49
CA GLU A 42 -13.77 24.37 -12.33
C GLU A 42 -12.48 23.62 -11.93
N GLN A 43 -12.48 22.28 -11.88
CA GLN A 43 -11.27 21.50 -11.59
C GLN A 43 -10.22 21.62 -12.70
N ALA A 44 -10.65 21.69 -13.96
CA ALA A 44 -9.74 21.89 -15.08
C ALA A 44 -9.13 23.30 -15.06
N GLU A 45 -9.93 24.32 -14.75
CA GLU A 45 -9.49 25.71 -14.59
C GLU A 45 -8.52 25.87 -13.43
N LEU A 46 -8.82 25.27 -12.27
CA LEU A 46 -7.92 25.27 -11.11
C LEU A 46 -6.58 24.60 -11.45
N ASP A 47 -6.61 23.44 -12.11
CA ASP A 47 -5.38 22.78 -12.53
C ASP A 47 -4.59 23.64 -13.52
N ALA A 48 -5.24 24.30 -14.48
CA ALA A 48 -4.59 25.21 -15.42
C ALA A 48 -3.98 26.42 -14.70
N ALA A 49 -4.68 27.00 -13.72
CA ALA A 49 -4.17 28.09 -12.90
C ALA A 49 -2.94 27.66 -12.07
N ILE A 50 -2.96 26.44 -11.52
CA ILE A 50 -1.81 25.87 -10.80
C ILE A 50 -0.62 25.69 -11.76
N GLU A 51 -0.87 25.22 -12.98
CA GLU A 51 0.18 25.08 -14.00
C GLU A 51 0.74 26.40 -14.49
N SER A 52 -0.05 27.47 -14.57
CA SER A 52 0.45 28.76 -15.04
C SER A 52 1.24 29.50 -13.96
N HIS A 53 0.77 29.49 -12.70
CA HIS A 53 1.32 30.32 -11.64
C HIS A 53 2.42 29.67 -10.80
N PHE A 54 2.40 28.34 -10.63
CA PHE A 54 3.34 27.67 -9.72
C PHE A 54 4.38 26.82 -10.46
N ARG A 55 5.56 26.69 -9.85
CA ARG A 55 6.68 25.85 -10.33
C ARG A 55 7.22 24.98 -9.19
N GLY A 56 8.02 23.98 -9.55
CA GLY A 56 8.76 23.15 -8.57
C GLY A 56 7.89 22.56 -7.45
N SER A 57 8.35 22.72 -6.20
CA SER A 57 7.70 22.23 -4.99
C SER A 57 6.34 22.88 -4.73
N TRP A 58 6.18 24.17 -5.04
CA TRP A 58 4.90 24.88 -4.90
C TRP A 58 3.84 24.30 -5.82
N ARG A 59 4.17 24.08 -7.10
CA ARG A 59 3.23 23.42 -8.03
C ARG A 59 2.80 22.06 -7.52
N ARG A 60 3.75 21.29 -6.98
CA ARG A 60 3.46 19.97 -6.41
C ARG A 60 2.53 20.08 -5.20
N LEU A 61 2.76 21.02 -4.30
CA LEU A 61 1.94 21.26 -3.11
C LEU A 61 0.49 21.60 -3.50
N HIS A 62 0.30 22.55 -4.43
CA HIS A 62 -1.04 22.96 -4.88
C HIS A 62 -1.77 21.82 -5.63
N ARG A 63 -1.07 21.05 -6.46
CA ARG A 63 -1.64 19.84 -7.10
C ARG A 63 -2.06 18.80 -6.08
N GLU A 64 -1.29 18.63 -5.00
CA GLU A 64 -1.65 17.71 -3.92
C GLU A 64 -2.90 18.20 -3.19
N ALA A 65 -2.98 19.50 -2.85
CA ALA A 65 -4.17 20.09 -2.23
C ALA A 65 -5.43 19.97 -3.11
N ALA A 66 -5.37 20.28 -4.41
CA ALA A 66 -6.50 20.12 -5.32
C ALA A 66 -7.00 18.66 -5.42
N ARG A 67 -6.08 17.69 -5.33
CA ARG A 67 -6.43 16.26 -5.30
C ARG A 67 -7.05 15.82 -3.97
N GLU A 68 -6.67 16.47 -2.88
CA GLU A 68 -7.27 16.24 -1.57
C GLU A 68 -8.70 16.78 -1.55
N GLU A 69 -8.93 17.98 -2.06
CA GLU A 69 -10.26 18.57 -2.21
C GLU A 69 -11.16 17.70 -3.09
N ALA A 70 -10.68 17.30 -4.28
CA ALA A 70 -11.41 16.41 -5.17
C ALA A 70 -11.64 14.99 -4.61
N ALA A 71 -10.97 14.65 -3.50
CA ALA A 71 -11.17 13.41 -2.77
C ALA A 71 -12.04 13.57 -1.52
N ALA A 72 -12.28 14.78 -1.05
CA ALA A 72 -13.21 15.07 0.02
C ALA A 72 -14.62 14.59 -0.39
N GLY A 73 -15.34 13.95 0.55
CA GLY A 73 -16.68 13.42 0.29
C GLY A 73 -16.75 12.11 -0.50
N ARG A 74 -15.63 11.50 -0.89
CA ARG A 74 -15.66 10.17 -1.52
C ARG A 74 -16.06 9.09 -0.52
N SER A 75 -16.98 8.22 -0.92
CA SER A 75 -17.38 7.06 -0.11
C SER A 75 -16.21 6.08 0.11
N ALA A 76 -16.26 5.27 1.17
CA ALA A 76 -15.23 4.27 1.46
C ALA A 76 -14.99 3.30 0.29
N LEU A 77 -16.04 3.00 -0.49
CA LEU A 77 -15.94 2.21 -1.71
C LEU A 77 -14.97 2.82 -2.74
N HIS A 78 -14.93 4.14 -2.85
CA HIS A 78 -14.05 4.88 -3.76
C HIS A 78 -12.81 5.46 -3.07
N ALA A 79 -12.65 5.20 -1.78
CA ALA A 79 -11.45 5.57 -1.05
C ALA A 79 -10.22 5.02 -1.76
N TRP A 80 -9.15 5.81 -1.69
CA TRP A 80 -7.91 5.46 -2.34
C TRP A 80 -7.41 4.12 -1.79
N LYS A 81 -7.03 3.19 -2.67
CA LYS A 81 -6.60 1.83 -2.27
C LYS A 81 -5.36 1.80 -1.34
N HIS A 82 -4.59 2.88 -1.32
CA HIS A 82 -3.44 3.07 -0.42
C HIS A 82 -3.80 3.87 0.83
N ALA A 83 -5.06 4.29 1.01
CA ALA A 83 -5.53 4.85 2.27
C ALA A 83 -5.58 3.76 3.34
N ALA A 84 -5.54 4.18 4.60
CA ALA A 84 -6.00 3.34 5.70
C ALA A 84 -7.45 2.93 5.43
N PRO A 85 -7.73 1.63 5.24
CA PRO A 85 -9.08 1.16 4.99
C PRO A 85 -9.95 1.39 6.22
N ARG A 86 -11.23 1.69 5.99
CA ARG A 86 -12.25 1.79 7.03
C ARG A 86 -13.45 0.99 6.58
N HIS A 87 -14.07 0.28 7.52
CA HIS A 87 -15.33 -0.39 7.25
C HIS A 87 -16.44 0.65 7.03
N ASP A 88 -17.35 0.37 6.13
CA ASP A 88 -18.49 1.22 5.79
C ASP A 88 -19.74 0.34 5.63
N PRO A 89 -20.88 0.71 6.23
CA PRO A 89 -22.11 -0.09 6.13
C PRO A 89 -22.56 -0.38 4.69
N SER A 90 -22.21 0.50 3.73
CA SER A 90 -22.52 0.28 2.31
C SER A 90 -21.84 -0.96 1.73
N PHE A 91 -20.78 -1.48 2.38
CA PHE A 91 -20.08 -2.67 1.91
C PHE A 91 -21.00 -3.90 1.90
N ALA A 92 -21.85 -4.06 2.93
CA ALA A 92 -22.83 -5.15 2.98
C ALA A 92 -23.90 -4.99 1.88
N ALA A 93 -24.42 -3.78 1.69
CA ALA A 93 -25.42 -3.48 0.65
C ALA A 93 -24.90 -3.73 -0.78
N LEU A 94 -23.58 -3.69 -0.97
CA LEU A 94 -22.92 -3.89 -2.26
C LEU A 94 -22.33 -5.28 -2.45
N ASP A 95 -22.56 -6.20 -1.50
CA ASP A 95 -21.94 -7.53 -1.48
C ASP A 95 -20.42 -7.45 -1.71
N MET A 96 -19.77 -6.56 -0.95
CA MET A 96 -18.36 -6.26 -1.13
C MET A 96 -17.48 -7.37 -0.55
N ARG A 97 -16.45 -7.77 -1.30
CA ARG A 97 -15.37 -8.66 -0.87
C ARG A 97 -14.11 -7.85 -0.65
N LEU A 98 -13.45 -7.99 0.49
CA LEU A 98 -12.27 -7.20 0.83
C LEU A 98 -10.99 -8.01 0.65
N LEU A 99 -10.11 -7.58 -0.25
CA LEU A 99 -8.76 -8.11 -0.40
C LEU A 99 -7.75 -7.12 0.15
N LEU A 100 -6.96 -7.57 1.11
CA LEU A 100 -5.92 -6.78 1.77
C LEU A 100 -4.55 -7.29 1.35
N THR A 101 -3.59 -6.39 1.20
CA THR A 101 -2.20 -6.76 0.91
C THR A 101 -1.26 -6.16 1.94
N VAL A 102 -0.29 -6.98 2.35
CA VAL A 102 0.78 -6.61 3.26
C VAL A 102 2.12 -6.93 2.60
N ARG A 103 3.18 -6.29 3.06
CA ARG A 103 4.55 -6.56 2.65
C ARG A 103 5.45 -6.48 3.88
N ASP A 104 6.54 -7.22 3.86
CA ASP A 104 7.57 -7.13 4.89
C ASP A 104 7.93 -5.64 5.16
N PRO A 105 7.92 -5.19 6.43
CA PRO A 105 8.09 -3.79 6.77
C PRO A 105 9.46 -3.23 6.36
N TYR A 106 10.53 -4.02 6.41
CA TYR A 106 11.86 -3.58 5.99
C TYR A 106 11.91 -3.43 4.47
N ALA A 107 11.42 -4.43 3.74
CA ALA A 107 11.35 -4.40 2.28
C ALA A 107 10.44 -3.27 1.76
N TRP A 108 9.35 -2.99 2.49
CA TRP A 108 8.44 -1.89 2.21
C TRP A 108 9.10 -0.54 2.46
N LEU A 109 9.73 -0.32 3.62
CA LEU A 109 10.44 0.92 3.96
C LEU A 109 11.57 1.21 2.98
N TRP A 110 12.36 0.18 2.63
CA TRP A 110 13.41 0.30 1.62
C TRP A 110 12.84 0.72 0.26
N SER A 111 11.72 0.11 -0.16
CA SER A 111 11.05 0.46 -1.41
C SER A 111 10.49 1.89 -1.39
N LEU A 112 9.98 2.34 -0.25
CA LEU A 112 9.48 3.70 -0.07
C LEU A 112 10.63 4.71 -0.04
N TYR A 113 11.74 4.43 0.64
CA TYR A 113 12.93 5.27 0.64
C TYR A 113 13.47 5.50 -0.77
N ARG A 114 13.59 4.42 -1.57
CA ARG A 114 14.06 4.50 -2.97
C ARG A 114 13.08 5.22 -3.90
N ARG A 115 11.79 5.24 -3.57
CA ARG A 115 10.73 5.86 -4.38
C ARG A 115 9.70 6.53 -3.45
N PRO A 116 10.03 7.68 -2.84
CA PRO A 116 9.26 8.29 -1.74
C PRO A 116 8.03 9.02 -2.28
N TYR A 117 7.04 8.24 -2.69
CA TYR A 117 5.77 8.76 -3.17
C TYR A 117 5.06 9.56 -2.09
N HIS A 118 4.56 10.75 -2.45
CA HIS A 118 3.85 11.66 -1.55
C HIS A 118 4.65 12.11 -0.33
N MET A 119 5.97 11.89 -0.28
CA MET A 119 6.80 12.49 0.76
C MET A 119 6.78 14.01 0.57
N ALA A 120 6.27 14.72 1.57
CA ALA A 120 6.30 16.17 1.60
C ALA A 120 7.60 16.69 2.23
N GLY A 121 8.03 17.86 1.80
CA GLY A 121 9.30 18.46 2.22
C GLY A 121 10.50 18.00 1.41
N PRO A 122 11.72 18.36 1.84
CA PRO A 122 12.95 18.03 1.13
C PRO A 122 13.20 16.51 1.10
N PRO A 123 13.95 15.99 0.10
CA PRO A 123 14.42 14.61 0.10
C PRO A 123 15.20 14.27 1.38
N ALA A 124 15.06 13.04 1.86
CA ALA A 124 15.91 12.56 2.96
C ALA A 124 17.36 12.42 2.48
N ARG A 125 18.32 12.81 3.33
CA ARG A 125 19.76 12.79 2.99
C ARG A 125 20.37 11.39 3.07
N SER A 126 19.79 10.53 3.90
CA SER A 126 20.22 9.15 4.12
C SER A 126 19.02 8.29 4.50
N LEU A 127 19.22 6.97 4.55
CA LEU A 127 18.20 6.04 5.03
C LEU A 127 17.83 6.28 6.50
N ILE A 128 18.81 6.58 7.36
CA ILE A 128 18.56 6.91 8.78
C ILE A 128 17.74 8.18 8.90
N ASP A 129 18.11 9.24 8.18
CA ASP A 129 17.36 10.50 8.11
C ASP A 129 15.91 10.27 7.61
N PHE A 130 15.73 9.34 6.67
CA PHE A 130 14.40 8.92 6.21
C PHE A 130 13.60 8.17 7.28
N ILE A 131 14.23 7.28 8.07
CA ILE A 131 13.56 6.50 9.12
C ILE A 131 13.14 7.41 10.29
N ASP A 132 13.98 8.37 10.65
CA ASP A 132 13.78 9.20 11.84
C ASP A 132 12.93 10.45 11.59
N ARG A 133 12.72 10.85 10.32
CA ARG A 133 11.94 12.05 10.02
C ARG A 133 10.43 11.87 10.24
N PRO A 134 9.74 12.94 10.66
CA PRO A 134 8.28 12.99 10.60
C PRO A 134 7.74 12.77 9.19
N TRP A 135 6.60 12.07 9.10
CA TRP A 135 5.91 11.78 7.87
C TRP A 135 4.59 12.56 7.78
N ARG A 136 4.55 13.57 6.91
CA ARG A 136 3.29 14.27 6.60
C ARG A 136 2.38 13.37 5.78
N LEU A 137 1.15 13.22 6.26
CA LEU A 137 0.11 12.45 5.59
C LEU A 137 -0.68 13.35 4.63
N SER A 138 -1.19 12.74 3.57
CA SER A 138 -2.27 13.35 2.80
C SER A 138 -3.60 13.09 3.50
N SER A 139 -4.58 13.98 3.36
CA SER A 139 -5.93 13.75 3.94
C SER A 139 -6.53 12.41 3.46
N ARG A 140 -6.18 12.00 2.24
CA ARG A 140 -6.56 10.73 1.61
C ARG A 140 -5.93 9.50 2.26
N ASP A 141 -4.92 9.64 3.11
CA ASP A 141 -4.38 8.50 3.86
C ASP A 141 -5.32 8.03 4.98
N GLY A 142 -6.23 8.88 5.46
CA GLY A 142 -7.23 8.49 6.47
C GLY A 142 -6.68 8.28 7.89
N LEU A 143 -5.50 8.83 8.20
CA LEU A 143 -4.77 8.64 9.46
C LEU A 143 -4.40 9.95 10.19
N GLY A 144 -5.04 11.07 9.84
CA GLY A 144 -4.66 12.40 10.34
C GLY A 144 -3.63 13.08 9.45
N HIS A 145 -2.78 13.93 10.02
CA HIS A 145 -1.91 14.84 9.25
C HIS A 145 -0.41 14.57 9.36
N LEU A 146 0.06 13.98 10.48
CA LEU A 146 1.48 13.82 10.75
C LEU A 146 1.73 12.57 11.59
N LEU A 147 2.77 11.82 11.23
CA LEU A 147 3.32 10.73 12.02
C LEU A 147 4.79 11.02 12.34
N ARG A 148 5.33 10.36 13.36
CA ARG A 148 6.72 10.59 13.80
C ARG A 148 7.74 9.97 12.85
N SER A 149 7.33 8.97 12.07
CA SER A 149 8.23 8.19 11.21
C SER A 149 7.45 7.49 10.08
N PRO A 150 8.05 7.21 8.91
CA PRO A 150 7.48 6.26 7.95
C PRO A 150 7.31 4.83 8.52
N VAL A 151 8.03 4.46 9.59
CA VAL A 151 7.79 3.19 10.29
C VAL A 151 6.40 3.20 10.96
N ASP A 152 6.04 4.33 11.57
CA ASP A 152 4.71 4.53 12.17
C ASP A 152 3.62 4.51 11.10
N LEU A 153 3.92 4.98 9.87
CA LEU A 153 2.99 4.92 8.74
C LEU A 153 2.60 3.49 8.38
N TRP A 154 3.59 2.60 8.23
CA TRP A 154 3.32 1.19 7.94
C TRP A 154 2.42 0.59 9.02
N GLN A 155 2.79 0.75 10.29
CA GLN A 155 2.04 0.19 11.41
C GLN A 155 0.61 0.73 11.51
N ALA A 156 0.43 2.04 11.36
CA ALA A 156 -0.88 2.67 11.42
C ALA A 156 -1.82 2.11 10.34
N LYS A 157 -1.29 1.86 9.13
CA LYS A 157 -2.07 1.31 8.03
C LYS A 157 -2.35 -0.17 8.15
N ILE A 158 -1.41 -0.97 8.65
CA ILE A 158 -1.66 -2.38 8.97
C ILE A 158 -2.72 -2.51 10.07
N ARG A 159 -2.64 -1.71 11.14
CA ARG A 159 -3.67 -1.68 12.20
C ARG A 159 -5.04 -1.29 11.66
N ALA A 160 -5.11 -0.28 10.80
CA ALA A 160 -6.37 0.11 10.16
C ALA A 160 -6.94 -1.01 9.26
N ALA A 161 -6.07 -1.72 8.53
CA ALA A 161 -6.47 -2.88 7.74
C ALA A 161 -6.97 -4.04 8.60
N GLN A 162 -6.34 -4.33 9.73
CA GLN A 162 -6.83 -5.32 10.70
C GLN A 162 -8.18 -4.93 11.30
N ALA A 163 -8.33 -3.66 11.74
CA ALA A 163 -9.59 -3.17 12.29
C ALA A 163 -10.72 -3.24 11.25
N CYS A 164 -10.45 -2.86 10.00
CA CYS A 164 -11.40 -2.98 8.90
C CYS A 164 -11.76 -4.46 8.63
N ALA A 165 -10.76 -5.36 8.61
CA ALA A 165 -10.98 -6.78 8.43
C ALA A 165 -11.84 -7.39 9.53
N ALA A 166 -11.56 -7.04 10.79
CA ALA A 166 -12.34 -7.48 11.95
C ALA A 166 -13.79 -6.98 11.87
N ALA A 167 -14.00 -5.72 11.50
CA ALA A 167 -15.33 -5.15 11.33
C ALA A 167 -16.11 -5.83 10.19
N CYS A 168 -15.48 -6.11 9.04
CA CYS A 168 -16.10 -6.87 7.95
C CYS A 168 -16.51 -8.28 8.41
N LYS A 169 -15.60 -8.99 9.09
CA LYS A 169 -15.87 -10.35 9.61
C LYS A 169 -17.02 -10.37 10.62
N ALA A 170 -17.12 -9.34 11.48
CA ALA A 170 -18.18 -9.24 12.48
C ALA A 170 -19.60 -9.16 11.87
N VAL A 171 -19.71 -8.74 10.60
CA VAL A 171 -20.97 -8.68 9.85
C VAL A 171 -21.06 -9.76 8.76
N GLY A 172 -20.22 -10.80 8.83
CA GLY A 172 -20.23 -11.92 7.88
C GLY A 172 -19.67 -11.59 6.49
N GLN A 173 -19.00 -10.45 6.32
CA GLN A 173 -18.45 -10.05 5.03
C GLN A 173 -17.06 -10.71 4.79
N PRO A 174 -16.82 -11.36 3.63
CA PRO A 174 -15.56 -12.05 3.38
C PRO A 174 -14.35 -11.11 3.25
N VAL A 175 -13.24 -11.54 3.85
CA VAL A 175 -11.96 -10.83 3.83
C VAL A 175 -10.82 -11.82 3.57
N ALA A 176 -9.93 -11.50 2.64
CA ALA A 176 -8.71 -12.25 2.38
C ALA A 176 -7.48 -11.35 2.45
N TRP A 177 -6.34 -11.96 2.77
CA TRP A 177 -5.03 -11.32 2.82
C TRP A 177 -4.08 -11.97 1.82
N ILE A 178 -3.22 -11.15 1.21
CA ILE A 178 -2.10 -11.62 0.41
C ILE A 178 -0.83 -10.93 0.91
N ARG A 179 0.23 -11.71 1.17
CA ARG A 179 1.57 -11.16 1.32
C ARG A 179 2.16 -10.87 -0.05
N PHE A 180 2.80 -9.73 -0.19
CA PHE A 180 3.43 -9.32 -1.45
C PHE A 180 4.47 -10.35 -1.92
N GLU A 181 5.19 -10.94 -0.98
CA GLU A 181 6.22 -11.96 -1.17
C GLU A 181 5.62 -13.21 -1.82
N ASP A 182 4.48 -13.69 -1.31
CA ASP A 182 3.77 -14.84 -1.89
C ASP A 182 3.24 -14.50 -3.29
N PHE A 183 2.70 -13.29 -3.46
CA PHE A 183 2.20 -12.84 -4.74
C PHE A 183 3.29 -12.73 -5.80
N VAL A 184 4.51 -12.31 -5.46
CA VAL A 184 5.57 -12.25 -6.45
C VAL A 184 6.17 -13.62 -6.75
N ALA A 185 6.21 -14.52 -5.76
CA ALA A 185 6.69 -15.88 -5.95
C ALA A 185 5.78 -16.69 -6.89
N ASP A 186 4.46 -16.64 -6.65
CA ASP A 186 3.47 -17.28 -7.51
C ASP A 186 2.19 -16.40 -7.61
N PRO A 187 2.14 -15.49 -8.60
CA PRO A 187 1.02 -14.57 -8.74
C PRO A 187 -0.33 -15.26 -8.93
N ALA A 188 -0.36 -16.34 -9.72
CA ALA A 188 -1.60 -17.02 -10.07
C ALA A 188 -2.12 -17.82 -8.87
N ALA A 189 -1.26 -18.61 -8.21
CA ALA A 189 -1.68 -19.38 -7.04
C ALA A 189 -2.06 -18.48 -5.86
N SER A 190 -1.27 -17.44 -5.58
CA SER A 190 -1.51 -16.53 -4.45
C SER A 190 -2.81 -15.73 -4.63
N LEU A 191 -3.00 -15.11 -5.80
CA LEU A 191 -4.21 -14.35 -6.08
C LEU A 191 -5.44 -15.25 -6.23
N GLY A 192 -5.30 -16.39 -6.90
CA GLY A 192 -6.39 -17.35 -7.07
C GLY A 192 -6.86 -17.92 -5.73
N GLY A 193 -5.93 -18.28 -4.84
CA GLY A 193 -6.26 -18.71 -3.48
C GLY A 193 -7.03 -17.66 -2.69
N ALA A 194 -6.63 -16.39 -2.79
CA ALA A 194 -7.34 -15.29 -2.14
C ALA A 194 -8.72 -15.02 -2.74
N LEU A 195 -8.90 -15.16 -4.06
CA LEU A 195 -10.22 -15.02 -4.70
C LEU A 195 -11.16 -16.15 -4.29
N ARG A 196 -10.67 -17.40 -4.24
CA ARG A 196 -11.46 -18.54 -3.71
C ARG A 196 -11.88 -18.31 -2.26
N ALA A 197 -11.01 -17.80 -1.41
CA ALA A 197 -11.34 -17.45 -0.02
C ALA A 197 -12.37 -16.30 0.12
N LEU A 198 -12.64 -15.58 -0.97
CA LEU A 198 -13.65 -14.52 -1.06
C LEU A 198 -14.92 -14.97 -1.80
N ASP A 199 -15.03 -16.26 -2.13
CA ASP A 199 -16.08 -16.82 -2.99
C ASP A 199 -16.18 -16.10 -4.35
N LEU A 200 -15.03 -15.77 -4.93
CA LEU A 200 -14.90 -15.13 -6.24
C LEU A 200 -14.25 -16.06 -7.27
N PRO A 201 -14.61 -15.93 -8.56
CA PRO A 201 -13.94 -16.66 -9.63
C PRO A 201 -12.42 -16.38 -9.66
N ASP A 202 -11.64 -17.43 -9.84
CA ASP A 202 -10.18 -17.44 -9.88
C ASP A 202 -9.59 -17.97 -11.20
N GLY A 203 -10.45 -18.23 -12.19
CA GLY A 203 -10.06 -18.67 -13.53
C GLY A 203 -9.40 -17.55 -14.34
N GLY A 204 -8.54 -17.93 -15.30
CA GLY A 204 -7.95 -16.99 -16.26
C GLY A 204 -6.98 -15.97 -15.67
N LEU A 205 -6.44 -16.24 -14.47
CA LEU A 205 -5.41 -15.39 -13.85
C LEU A 205 -4.03 -15.63 -14.48
N ASP A 206 -3.73 -14.91 -15.55
CA ASP A 206 -2.41 -14.94 -16.17
C ASP A 206 -1.44 -13.97 -15.47
N PRO A 207 -0.28 -14.45 -14.97
CA PRO A 207 0.78 -13.58 -14.50
C PRO A 207 1.19 -12.56 -15.57
N LEU A 208 1.50 -11.33 -15.14
CA LEU A 208 1.98 -10.32 -16.07
C LEU A 208 3.43 -10.66 -16.46
N PRO A 209 3.77 -10.64 -17.76
CA PRO A 209 5.12 -10.99 -18.20
C PRO A 209 6.18 -9.99 -17.73
N ARG A 210 5.75 -8.74 -17.44
CA ARG A 210 6.62 -7.64 -17.02
C ARG A 210 5.98 -6.80 -15.93
N SER A 211 6.85 -6.15 -15.16
CA SER A 211 6.51 -5.11 -14.18
C SER A 211 5.52 -4.11 -14.76
N THR A 212 4.49 -3.77 -13.97
CA THR A 212 3.60 -2.63 -14.27
C THR A 212 4.26 -1.27 -14.06
N LYS A 213 5.52 -1.26 -13.63
CA LYS A 213 6.38 -0.07 -13.54
C LYS A 213 7.29 -0.02 -14.77
N ARG A 214 7.68 1.19 -15.18
CA ARG A 214 8.55 1.43 -16.35
C ARG A 214 10.02 1.07 -16.11
N ASP A 215 10.28 -0.01 -15.36
CA ASP A 215 11.63 -0.51 -15.10
C ASP A 215 11.97 -1.78 -15.89
N GLY A 216 11.06 -2.28 -16.72
CA GLY A 216 11.31 -3.35 -17.69
C GLY A 216 11.50 -4.75 -17.09
N ARG A 217 11.62 -4.87 -15.76
CA ARG A 217 11.86 -6.12 -15.04
C ARG A 217 10.76 -7.15 -15.29
N THR A 218 11.16 -8.40 -15.42
CA THR A 218 10.25 -9.55 -15.54
C THR A 218 9.70 -9.94 -14.17
N GLN A 219 8.64 -10.75 -14.16
CA GLN A 219 8.11 -11.34 -12.93
C GLN A 219 9.17 -12.17 -12.19
N ALA A 220 9.92 -13.00 -12.92
CA ALA A 220 10.98 -13.83 -12.34
C ALA A 220 12.09 -13.01 -11.68
N GLN A 221 12.49 -11.88 -12.28
CA GLN A 221 13.48 -10.98 -11.68
C GLN A 221 12.95 -10.34 -10.39
N ILE A 222 11.68 -9.91 -10.38
CA ILE A 222 11.06 -9.35 -9.16
C ILE A 222 10.97 -10.41 -8.06
N ALA A 223 10.59 -11.64 -8.40
CA ALA A 223 10.53 -12.75 -7.45
C ALA A 223 11.91 -13.05 -6.85
N ALA A 224 12.95 -13.13 -7.69
CA ALA A 224 14.33 -13.33 -7.26
C ALA A 224 14.82 -12.18 -6.36
N ASP A 225 14.59 -10.92 -6.73
CA ASP A 225 14.95 -9.75 -5.92
C ASP A 225 14.29 -9.78 -4.54
N VAL A 226 13.04 -10.25 -4.45
CA VAL A 226 12.28 -10.33 -3.20
C VAL A 226 12.73 -11.51 -2.36
N ALA A 227 12.98 -12.67 -2.96
CA ALA A 227 13.49 -13.85 -2.27
C ALA A 227 14.91 -13.63 -1.72
N ALA A 228 15.75 -12.87 -2.42
CA ALA A 228 17.11 -12.54 -2.01
C ALA A 228 17.21 -11.29 -1.11
N PHE A 229 16.09 -10.67 -0.73
CA PHE A 229 16.11 -9.45 0.08
C PHE A 229 16.59 -9.76 1.50
N ASP A 230 17.82 -9.37 1.80
CA ASP A 230 18.36 -9.31 3.17
C ASP A 230 18.38 -7.85 3.64
N PRO A 231 17.56 -7.48 4.64
CA PRO A 231 17.51 -6.11 5.13
C PRO A 231 18.83 -5.65 5.77
N VAL A 232 19.59 -6.52 6.44
CA VAL A 232 20.87 -6.11 7.04
C VAL A 232 21.89 -5.82 5.95
N ALA A 233 22.00 -6.70 4.95
CA ALA A 233 22.91 -6.49 3.82
C ALA A 233 22.56 -5.24 2.99
N VAL A 234 21.26 -4.93 2.86
CA VAL A 234 20.79 -3.82 2.01
C VAL A 234 20.72 -2.49 2.74
N MET A 235 20.32 -2.49 4.01
CA MET A 235 20.02 -1.29 4.79
C MET A 235 21.08 -0.97 5.84
N GLY A 236 21.89 -1.95 6.23
CA GLY A 236 22.83 -1.87 7.34
C GLY A 236 22.17 -2.12 8.69
N GLU A 237 22.96 -2.58 9.67
CA GLU A 237 22.48 -2.90 11.02
C GLU A 237 21.86 -1.70 11.73
N ALA A 238 22.50 -0.53 11.66
CA ALA A 238 22.01 0.69 12.30
C ALA A 238 20.59 1.08 11.83
N ALA A 239 20.31 0.98 10.52
CA ALA A 239 18.97 1.27 10.00
C ALA A 239 17.97 0.20 10.45
N CYS A 240 18.38 -1.06 10.43
CA CYS A 240 17.56 -2.17 10.88
C CYS A 240 17.18 -2.03 12.37
N ALA A 241 18.14 -1.65 13.22
CA ALA A 241 17.93 -1.37 14.64
C ALA A 241 16.94 -0.21 14.86
N ARG A 242 17.08 0.88 14.11
CA ARG A 242 16.17 2.05 14.19
C ARG A 242 14.73 1.74 13.79
N ILE A 243 14.55 0.82 12.82
CA ILE A 243 13.24 0.32 12.42
C ILE A 243 12.69 -0.60 13.51
N ALA A 244 13.48 -1.58 13.93
CA ALA A 244 13.14 -2.54 14.98
C ALA A 244 12.66 -1.86 16.27
N ALA A 245 13.37 -0.83 16.73
CA ALA A 245 13.04 -0.08 17.94
C ALA A 245 11.67 0.62 17.91
N ARG A 246 11.07 0.80 16.72
CA ARG A 246 9.75 1.43 16.55
C ARG A 246 8.67 0.44 16.12
N LEU A 247 9.05 -0.63 15.45
CA LEU A 247 8.16 -1.59 14.81
C LEU A 247 7.52 -2.50 15.86
N SER A 248 6.21 -2.72 15.78
CA SER A 248 5.53 -3.67 16.65
C SER A 248 5.89 -5.12 16.27
N PRO A 249 6.50 -5.90 17.19
CA PRO A 249 6.80 -7.32 16.97
C PRO A 249 5.56 -8.12 16.60
N ALA A 250 4.46 -7.89 17.32
CA ALA A 250 3.21 -8.61 17.15
C ALA A 250 2.64 -8.47 15.73
N LEU A 251 2.70 -7.26 15.15
CA LEU A 251 2.25 -7.03 13.77
C LEU A 251 3.11 -7.80 12.75
N CYS A 252 4.40 -8.00 13.00
CA CYS A 252 5.27 -8.74 12.09
C CYS A 252 4.97 -10.24 12.14
N VAL A 253 4.87 -10.78 13.36
CA VAL A 253 4.61 -12.20 13.62
C VAL A 253 3.27 -12.64 13.00
N GLU A 254 2.23 -11.81 13.08
CA GLU A 254 0.91 -12.12 12.53
C GLU A 254 0.94 -12.43 11.02
N PHE A 255 1.84 -11.80 10.27
CA PHE A 255 2.01 -12.04 8.83
C PHE A 255 3.20 -12.95 8.51
N GLY A 256 3.76 -13.62 9.52
CA GLY A 256 4.89 -14.52 9.37
C GLY A 256 6.20 -13.82 8.97
N TYR A 257 6.31 -12.50 9.17
CA TYR A 257 7.59 -11.80 9.01
C TYR A 257 8.44 -12.08 10.24
N ARG A 258 9.55 -12.78 10.04
CA ARG A 258 10.43 -13.15 11.14
C ARG A 258 11.12 -11.91 11.69
N HIS A 259 11.16 -11.85 13.01
CA HIS A 259 11.89 -10.85 13.78
C HIS A 259 13.41 -11.08 13.78
N SER A 260 13.95 -11.94 12.91
CA SER A 260 15.34 -12.41 12.97
C SER A 260 16.37 -11.29 12.82
N VAL A 261 15.99 -10.22 12.12
CA VAL A 261 16.78 -8.98 12.06
C VAL A 261 16.82 -8.29 13.42
N THR A 262 15.73 -8.35 14.17
CA THR A 262 15.50 -7.60 15.39
C THR A 262 16.13 -8.25 16.60
N GLU A 263 16.00 -9.57 16.79
CA GLU A 263 16.62 -10.24 17.95
C GLU A 263 18.15 -10.24 17.86
N ALA A 264 18.74 -10.58 16.71
CA ALA A 264 20.19 -10.63 16.57
C ALA A 264 20.84 -9.23 16.60
N VAL A 265 20.20 -8.21 16.03
CA VAL A 265 20.72 -6.84 16.04
C VAL A 265 20.50 -6.16 17.40
N LEU A 266 19.37 -6.38 18.05
CA LEU A 266 19.13 -5.83 19.40
C LEU A 266 20.04 -6.50 20.44
N GLN A 267 20.28 -7.82 20.35
CA GLN A 267 21.21 -8.51 21.25
C GLN A 267 22.65 -8.03 21.08
N ARG A 268 23.09 -7.74 19.85
CA ARG A 268 24.44 -7.17 19.61
C ARG A 268 24.57 -5.73 20.14
N HIS A 269 23.58 -4.88 19.91
CA HIS A 269 23.60 -3.50 20.40
C HIS A 269 23.41 -3.36 21.92
N ALA A 270 22.75 -4.31 22.59
CA ALA A 270 22.62 -4.30 24.05
C ALA A 270 23.91 -4.77 24.78
N ALA A 271 24.87 -5.34 24.04
CA ALA A 271 26.16 -5.79 24.55
C ALA A 271 27.30 -4.77 24.35
N GLU A 272 27.02 -3.64 23.70
CA GLU A 272 27.93 -2.49 23.47
C GLU A 272 27.56 -1.32 24.37
#